data_AF-A0A815INY1-F1
#
_entry.id   AF-A0A815INY1-F1
#
_cell.length_a   1.000
_cell.length_b   1.000
_cell.length_c   1.000
_cell.angle_alpha   90.00
_cell.angle_beta   90.00
_cell.angle_gamma   90.00
#
_symmetry.space_group_name_H-M   'P 1'
#
loop_
_entity.id
_entity.type
_entity.pdbx_description
1 polymer ?
#
loop_
_entity_poly.entity_id
_entity_poly.type
_entity_poly.pdbx_seq_one_letter_code
_entity_poly.pdbx_strand_id
1 'polypeptide(L)' 'SCHTYNIIYALTCPCGNVDYIGETMHSLHDRLIKHREHGNRVMVEFLIGQENFIRDLPRGKSNEYRKI' A
#
# COMPACT_ATOMS: atom_id res chain seq x y z
N SER A 1 20.85 9.03 1.38
CA SER A 1 19.65 8.54 0.67
C SER A 1 20.04 7.37 -0.21
N CYS A 2 19.20 6.34 -0.33
CA CYS A 2 19.44 5.19 -1.20
C CYS A 2 18.67 5.41 -2.51
N HIS A 3 19.39 5.73 -3.59
CA HIS A 3 18.83 6.00 -4.91
C HIS A 3 19.04 4.81 -5.87
N THR A 4 18.85 3.59 -5.37
CA THR A 4 18.97 2.38 -6.18
C THR A 4 17.62 2.07 -6.82
N TYR A 5 17.61 1.91 -8.14
CA TYR A 5 16.45 1.60 -8.98
C TYR A 5 16.59 0.19 -9.57
N ASN A 6 15.49 -0.38 -10.05
CA ASN A 6 15.47 -1.72 -10.67
C ASN A 6 16.07 -2.80 -9.76
N ILE A 7 15.53 -2.90 -8.54
CA ILE A 7 16.03 -3.83 -7.53
C ILE A 7 15.00 -4.90 -7.19
N ILE A 8 15.52 -6.07 -6.83
CA ILE A 8 14.81 -7.11 -6.09
C ILE A 8 15.12 -6.88 -4.61
N TYR A 9 14.10 -6.94 -3.75
CA TYR A 9 14.23 -6.71 -2.31
C TYR A 9 13.39 -7.70 -1.52
N ALA A 10 13.80 -7.92 -0.26
CA ALA A 10 13.06 -8.70 0.71
C ALA A 10 12.68 -7.82 1.90
N LEU A 11 11.44 -7.96 2.39
CA LEU A 11 10.96 -7.39 3.65
C LEU A 11 10.70 -8.53 4.62
N THR A 12 11.52 -8.58 5.66
CA THR A 12 11.43 -9.60 6.70
C THR A 12 10.56 -9.11 7.85
N CYS A 13 9.57 -9.90 8.26
CA CYS A 13 8.88 -9.62 9.51
C CYS A 13 9.87 -9.76 10.67
N PRO A 14 9.98 -8.78 11.58
CA PRO A 14 10.78 -8.95 12.80
C PRO A 14 10.35 -10.17 13.64
N CYS A 15 9.11 -10.61 13.48
CA CYS A 15 8.57 -11.83 14.08
C CYS A 15 9.12 -13.15 13.48
N GLY A 16 9.89 -13.08 12.38
CA GLY A 16 10.60 -14.20 11.76
C GLY A 16 9.74 -15.18 10.96
N ASN A 17 8.42 -14.95 10.86
CA ASN A 17 7.51 -15.96 10.32
C ASN A 17 7.38 -15.95 8.79
N VAL A 18 7.55 -14.79 8.15
CA VAL A 18 7.33 -14.63 6.71
C VAL A 18 8.25 -13.54 6.16
N ASP A 19 8.86 -13.83 5.00
CA ASP A 19 9.55 -12.86 4.16
C ASP A 19 8.69 -12.52 2.94
N TYR A 20 8.54 -11.22 2.67
CA TYR A 20 7.95 -10.74 1.42
C TYR A 20 9.06 -10.40 0.43
N ILE A 21 9.11 -11.10 -0.71
CA ILE A 21 10.05 -10.83 -1.80
C ILE A 21 9.32 -10.09 -2.91
N GLY A 22 9.90 -9.01 -3.42
CA GLY A 22 9.34 -8.24 -4.51
C GLY A 22 10.40 -7.51 -5.34
N GLU A 23 9.93 -6.91 -6.44
CA GLU A 23 10.76 -6.10 -7.33
C GLU A 23 10.18 -4.69 -7.50
N THR A 24 11.04 -3.73 -7.85
CA THR A 24 10.62 -2.35 -8.13
C THR A 24 11.54 -1.66 -9.14
N MET A 25 10.93 -0.96 -10.09
CA MET A 25 11.64 -0.04 -10.99
C MET A 25 11.89 1.34 -10.36
N HIS A 26 11.20 1.66 -9.26
CA HIS A 26 11.37 2.89 -8.49
C HIS A 26 12.42 2.73 -7.38
N SER A 27 12.80 3.85 -6.75
CA SER A 27 13.70 3.80 -5.60
C SER A 27 13.11 2.95 -4.46
N LEU A 28 13.97 2.31 -3.68
CA LEU A 28 13.53 1.55 -2.50
C LEU A 28 12.72 2.44 -1.54
N HIS A 29 13.10 3.70 -1.40
CA HIS A 29 12.42 4.66 -0.53
C HIS A 29 10.96 4.87 -0.95
N ASP A 30 10.72 5.19 -2.23
CA ASP A 30 9.36 5.40 -2.75
C ASP A 30 8.51 4.12 -2.63
N ARG A 31 9.14 2.96 -2.86
CA ARG A 31 8.46 1.67 -2.76
C ARG A 31 8.05 1.36 -1.32
N LEU A 32 8.89 1.65 -0.34
CA LEU A 32 8.59 1.46 1.08
C LEU A 32 7.45 2.38 1.55
N ILE A 33 7.40 3.63 1.08
CA ILE A 33 6.28 4.55 1.37
C ILE A 33 4.96 3.95 0.87
N LYS A 34 4.91 3.50 -0.39
CA LYS A 34 3.70 2.90 -0.98
C LYS A 34 3.26 1.63 -0.23
N HIS A 35 4.20 0.80 0.22
CA HIS A 35 3.89 -0.37 1.04
C HIS A 35 3.24 0.00 2.37
N ARG A 36 3.74 1.03 3.05
CA ARG A 36 3.15 1.54 4.28
C ARG A 36 1.73 2.09 4.06
N GLU A 37 1.53 2.88 3.01
CA GLU A 37 0.21 3.40 2.66
C GLU A 37 -0.79 2.28 2.35
N HIS A 38 -0.36 1.28 1.57
CA HIS A 38 -1.19 0.12 1.26
C HIS A 38 -1.53 -0.70 2.51
N GLY A 39 -0.54 -0.98 3.36
CA GLY A 39 -0.74 -1.70 4.62
C GLY A 39 -1.71 -0.97 5.55
N ASN A 40 -1.54 0.35 5.72
CA ASN A 40 -2.47 1.18 6.49
C ASN A 40 -3.89 1.11 5.94
N ARG A 41 -4.05 1.17 4.62
CA ARG A 41 -5.36 1.05 3.98
C ARG A 41 -6.01 -0.31 4.28
N VAL A 42 -5.26 -1.40 4.14
CA VAL A 42 -5.76 -2.75 4.44
C VAL A 42 -6.16 -2.88 5.92
N MET A 43 -5.34 -2.34 6.83
CA MET A 43 -5.67 -2.32 8.27
C MET A 43 -7.00 -1.60 8.54
N VAL A 44 -7.18 -0.41 7.96
CA VAL A 44 -8.38 0.40 8.15
C VAL A 44 -9.61 -0.28 7.54
N GLU A 45 -9.51 -0.76 6.30
CA GLU A 45 -10.62 -1.36 5.55
C GLU A 45 -11.08 -2.69 6.16
N PHE A 46 -10.14 -3.57 6.54
CA PHE A 46 -10.49 -4.96 6.90
C PHE A 46 -10.41 -5.26 8.39
N LEU A 47 -9.49 -4.63 9.14
CA LEU A 47 -9.26 -4.98 10.54
C LEU A 47 -9.95 -4.04 11.52
N ILE A 48 -10.03 -2.76 11.17
CA ILE A 48 -10.73 -1.75 11.99
C ILE A 48 -12.21 -1.65 11.59
N GLY A 49 -12.58 -2.18 10.41
CA GLY A 49 -13.97 -2.15 9.92
C GLY A 49 -14.46 -0.74 9.58
N GLN A 50 -13.54 0.19 9.30
CA GLN A 50 -13.90 1.51 8.79
C GLN A 50 -14.19 1.40 7.30
N GLU A 51 -15.42 1.03 6.98
CA GLU A 51 -15.94 1.22 5.64
C GLU A 51 -16.03 2.74 5.37
N ASN A 52 -15.15 3.26 4.51
CA ASN A 52 -15.23 4.60 3.88
C ASN A 52 -14.55 5.81 4.58
N PHE A 53 -13.25 5.75 4.91
CA PHE A 53 -12.46 7.00 5.08
C PHE A 53 -11.96 7.62 3.75
N ILE A 54 -12.33 7.04 2.60
CA ILE A 54 -11.95 7.52 1.26
C ILE A 54 -13.17 8.09 0.52
N ARG A 55 -14.01 8.91 1.17
CA ARG A 55 -15.04 9.69 0.46
C ARG A 55 -14.73 11.18 0.30
N ASP A 56 -13.73 11.71 1.00
CA ASP A 56 -13.44 13.17 0.96
C ASP A 56 -12.06 13.55 0.40
N LEU A 57 -11.39 12.67 -0.35
CA LEU A 57 -10.33 13.12 -1.26
C LEU A 57 -11.01 13.56 -2.57
N PRO A 58 -10.88 14.82 -3.02
CA PRO A 58 -11.51 15.29 -4.24
C PRO A 58 -10.82 14.64 -5.44
N ARG A 59 -11.24 13.42 -5.78
CA ARG A 59 -10.96 12.82 -7.08
C ARG A 59 -12.10 13.24 -7.98
N GLY A 60 -11.78 14.09 -8.93
CA GLY A 60 -12.67 14.47 -10.02
C GLY A 60 -13.37 13.24 -10.58
N LYS A 61 -14.70 13.34 -10.59
CA LYS A 61 -15.70 12.72 -11.46
C LYS A 61 -15.63 11.20 -11.74
N SER A 62 -16.83 10.64 -11.59
CA SER A 62 -17.42 9.47 -12.28
C SER A 62 -16.88 8.08 -11.95
N ASN A 63 -17.62 7.31 -11.15
CA ASN A 63 -18.62 6.42 -11.76
C ASN A 63 -19.61 5.85 -10.72
N GLU A 64 -20.87 6.08 -11.07
CA GLU A 64 -22.09 5.37 -10.72
C GLU A 64 -21.89 3.87 -10.44
N TYR A 65 -22.19 3.44 -9.21
CA TYR A 65 -22.54 2.04 -8.94
C TYR A 65 -23.89 1.97 -8.26
N ARG A 66 -24.79 1.30 -8.99
CA ARG A 66 -26.18 0.98 -8.68
C ARG A 66 -26.32 0.23 -7.35
N LYS A 67 -27.40 0.59 -6.65
CA LYS A 67 -28.03 -0.20 -5.58
C LYS A 67 -28.31 -1.64 -6.03
N ILE A 68 -28.04 -2.59 -5.13
CA ILE A 68 -28.93 -3.72 -4.87
C ILE A 68 -29.19 -3.70 -3.37
#